data_AF-A0A2V5VGA7-F1
#
_entry.id   AF-A0A2V5VGA7-F1
#
_cell.length_a   1.000
_cell.length_b   1.000
_cell.length_c   1.000
_cell.angle_alpha   90.00
_cell.angle_beta   90.00
_cell.angle_gamma   90.00
#
_symmetry.space_group_name_H-M   'P 1'
#
loop_
_entity.id
_entity.type
_entity.pdbx_description
1 polymer ?
#
loop_
_entity_poly.entity_id
_entity_poly.type
_entity_poly.pdbx_seq_one_letter_code
_entity_poly.pdbx_strand_id
1 'polypeptide(L)'
;MAVIRLAAAGRITTMMGSSICLWPTVVQVLARDLGAWATCAWGDYDNDGFVDLFVVNQVTKNALYHNNGDGTFTKVTTGSPANDGNSFGCSWGDFDNDGFLDLFVANGYGVSAQNNFLYRNNGNSNAWLKVKLVGTQSNRSGIGAKIRVTAKIRGNSTLQLRQISGGTGGQSTLLAHFGLGDATNVDILRIEWPSGTVQEFHEVPVKQFLTMTEPPRLQAEALSSDGSFHLLLTGGVGFRYEIQTSSDLKKWMPWMTLTNTNRTMTVPDPAPTKSPHQFYRAIGE
;
A
#
# COMPACT_ATOMS: atom_id res chain seq x y z
N MET A 1 -11.71 12.10 1.37
CA MET A 1 -12.83 13.03 1.69
C MET A 1 -13.04 13.95 0.49
N ALA A 2 -14.17 13.86 -0.21
CA ALA A 2 -14.49 14.73 -1.35
C ALA A 2 -15.84 15.40 -1.08
N VAL A 3 -15.81 16.72 -0.85
CA VAL A 3 -16.99 17.56 -0.73
C VAL A 3 -17.00 18.44 -1.98
N ILE A 4 -18.01 18.26 -2.84
CA ILE A 4 -18.19 19.07 -4.05
C ILE A 4 -18.86 20.37 -3.63
N ARG A 5 -18.23 21.50 -3.96
CA ARG A 5 -18.80 22.85 -3.82
C ARG A 5 -18.84 23.48 -5.21
N LEU A 6 -20.03 23.83 -5.72
CA LEU A 6 -20.14 24.63 -6.94
C LEU A 6 -19.76 26.08 -6.61
N ALA A 7 -18.82 26.66 -7.36
CA ALA A 7 -18.55 28.09 -7.36
C ALA A 7 -18.35 28.59 -8.80
N ALA A 8 -18.92 29.76 -9.08
CA ALA A 8 -18.99 30.41 -10.38
C ALA A 8 -17.63 30.90 -10.90
N ALA A 9 -17.58 31.09 -12.22
CA ALA A 9 -16.44 31.37 -13.08
C ALA A 9 -15.45 32.45 -12.58
N GLY A 10 -14.15 32.12 -12.63
CA GLY A 10 -13.04 33.05 -12.44
C GLY A 10 -11.70 32.44 -12.88
N ARG A 11 -11.13 32.99 -13.96
CA ARG A 11 -9.84 32.74 -14.64
C ARG A 11 -8.82 31.81 -13.93
N ILE A 12 -8.50 30.72 -14.64
CA ILE A 12 -7.34 29.84 -14.40
C ILE A 12 -6.05 30.61 -14.70
N THR A 13 -5.17 30.72 -13.70
CA THR A 13 -3.77 31.09 -13.91
C THR A 13 -2.93 29.87 -13.54
N THR A 14 -2.34 29.23 -14.53
CA THR A 14 -1.54 28.01 -14.40
C THR A 14 -0.18 28.36 -13.78
N MET A 15 0.12 27.86 -12.57
CA MET A 15 1.51 27.75 -12.11
C MET A 15 1.98 26.32 -12.39
N MET A 16 2.75 26.14 -13.47
CA MET A 16 3.58 24.95 -13.63
C MET A 16 4.82 25.10 -12.75
N GLY A 17 4.76 24.55 -11.54
CA GLY A 17 5.95 24.26 -10.75
C GLY A 17 6.53 22.94 -11.21
N SER A 18 7.50 22.97 -12.13
CA SER A 18 8.33 21.82 -12.44
C SER A 18 9.27 21.57 -11.25
N SER A 19 8.91 20.65 -10.36
CA SER A 19 9.86 20.08 -9.40
C SER A 19 10.89 19.27 -10.19
N ILE A 20 11.98 19.93 -10.58
CA ILE A 20 13.14 19.27 -11.16
C ILE A 20 13.79 18.46 -10.02
N CYS A 21 13.77 17.13 -10.15
CA CYS A 21 14.45 16.24 -9.22
C CYS A 21 15.95 16.35 -9.52
N LEU A 22 16.67 17.19 -8.76
CA LEU A 22 18.12 17.21 -8.77
C LEU A 22 18.59 15.98 -7.99
N TRP A 23 19.07 14.95 -8.70
CA TRP A 23 19.82 13.86 -8.09
C TRP A 23 21.07 14.45 -7.43
N PRO A 24 21.28 14.32 -6.11
CA PRO A 24 22.54 14.73 -5.52
C PRO A 24 23.67 13.86 -6.09
N THR A 25 24.67 14.52 -6.69
CA THR A 25 25.83 13.90 -7.35
C THR A 25 26.87 13.37 -6.35
N VAL A 26 26.43 12.65 -5.32
CA VAL A 26 27.32 11.91 -4.42
C VAL A 26 26.88 10.46 -4.42
N VAL A 27 27.53 9.67 -5.27
CA VAL A 27 27.37 8.21 -5.27
C VAL A 27 28.36 7.64 -4.25
N GLN A 28 27.85 7.12 -3.13
CA GLN A 28 28.66 6.41 -2.15
C GLN A 28 28.58 4.90 -2.39
N VAL A 29 29.72 4.21 -2.28
CA VAL A 29 29.77 2.75 -2.29
C VAL A 29 29.42 2.23 -0.89
N LEU A 30 28.32 1.49 -0.77
CA LEU A 30 27.83 0.95 0.52
C LEU A 30 28.34 -0.47 0.83
N ALA A 31 28.71 -1.25 -0.19
CA ALA A 31 29.28 -2.60 -0.05
C ALA A 31 30.27 -2.91 -1.18
N ARG A 32 31.29 -3.74 -0.92
CA ARG A 32 32.39 -4.07 -1.88
C ARG A 32 32.65 -5.57 -2.03
N ASP A 33 31.66 -6.39 -1.75
CA ASP A 33 31.84 -7.85 -1.78
C ASP A 33 32.04 -8.38 -3.20
N LEU A 34 33.02 -9.25 -3.37
CA LEU A 34 33.30 -9.94 -4.63
C LEU A 34 32.40 -11.16 -4.76
N GLY A 35 31.84 -11.39 -5.95
CA GLY A 35 31.03 -12.58 -6.20
C GLY A 35 30.23 -12.56 -7.50
N ALA A 36 29.66 -13.72 -7.85
CA ALA A 36 28.75 -13.88 -8.99
C ALA A 36 27.30 -13.61 -8.54
N TRP A 37 26.99 -12.32 -8.34
CA TRP A 37 25.68 -11.86 -7.90
C TRP A 37 24.64 -12.00 -9.01
N ALA A 38 23.43 -12.48 -8.69
CA ALA A 38 22.37 -12.68 -9.69
C ALA A 38 21.14 -11.79 -9.46
N THR A 39 20.52 -11.87 -8.29
CA THR A 39 19.31 -11.11 -7.95
C THR A 39 19.43 -10.50 -6.55
N CYS A 40 18.54 -9.59 -6.24
CA CYS A 40 18.39 -9.05 -4.89
C CYS A 40 16.92 -8.85 -4.55
N ALA A 41 16.63 -8.82 -3.25
CA ALA A 41 15.30 -8.52 -2.73
C ALA A 41 15.41 -7.65 -1.48
N TRP A 42 14.60 -6.60 -1.45
CA TRP A 42 14.48 -5.69 -0.32
C TRP A 42 13.34 -6.14 0.61
N GLY A 43 13.59 -6.17 1.91
CA GLY A 43 12.62 -6.56 2.93
C GLY A 43 13.09 -6.14 4.32
N ASP A 44 12.17 -5.72 5.17
CA ASP A 44 12.44 -5.36 6.57
C ASP A 44 12.31 -6.65 7.41
N TYR A 45 13.41 -7.37 7.59
CA TYR A 45 13.36 -8.76 8.12
C TYR A 45 13.24 -8.78 9.65
N ASP A 46 13.69 -7.73 10.33
CA ASP A 46 13.60 -7.62 11.79
C ASP A 46 12.53 -6.63 12.25
N ASN A 47 11.71 -6.12 11.34
CA ASN A 47 10.60 -5.22 11.61
C ASN A 47 11.04 -3.93 12.31
N ASP A 48 12.27 -3.48 12.11
CA ASP A 48 12.82 -2.34 12.84
C ASP A 48 12.48 -0.97 12.23
N GLY A 49 11.83 -0.99 11.06
CA GLY A 49 11.39 0.18 10.31
C GLY A 49 12.33 0.59 9.18
N PHE A 50 13.47 -0.10 9.02
CA PHE A 50 14.40 0.08 7.93
C PHE A 50 14.38 -1.13 7.00
N VAL A 51 14.40 -0.88 5.69
CA VAL A 51 14.35 -1.97 4.71
C VAL A 51 15.76 -2.51 4.48
N ASP A 52 15.95 -3.80 4.73
CA ASP A 52 17.21 -4.53 4.54
C ASP A 52 17.34 -5.08 3.12
N LEU A 53 18.54 -5.58 2.79
CA LEU A 53 18.88 -6.08 1.46
C LEU A 53 19.40 -7.52 1.54
N PHE A 54 18.74 -8.42 0.82
CA PHE A 54 19.27 -9.74 0.53
C PHE A 54 19.77 -9.83 -0.91
N VAL A 55 20.93 -10.42 -1.12
CA VAL A 55 21.57 -10.59 -2.43
C VAL A 55 21.97 -12.04 -2.59
N VAL A 56 21.51 -12.67 -3.67
CA VAL A 56 21.88 -14.05 -4.00
C VAL A 56 23.19 -14.10 -4.77
N ASN A 57 23.95 -15.16 -4.53
CA ASN A 57 25.21 -15.44 -5.20
C ASN A 57 25.23 -16.85 -5.78
N GLN A 58 25.67 -16.96 -7.04
CA GLN A 58 25.66 -18.22 -7.79
C GLN A 58 26.86 -19.12 -7.52
N VAL A 59 27.93 -18.59 -6.91
CA VAL A 59 29.21 -19.32 -6.76
C VAL A 59 29.66 -19.39 -5.30
N THR A 60 29.41 -18.32 -4.56
CA THR A 60 29.81 -18.14 -3.16
C THR A 60 28.58 -17.98 -2.28
N LYS A 61 28.78 -17.58 -1.03
CA LYS A 61 27.70 -17.34 -0.07
C LYS A 61 26.83 -16.16 -0.52
N ASN A 62 25.54 -16.28 -0.24
CA ASN A 62 24.60 -15.16 -0.28
C ASN A 62 25.01 -14.07 0.72
N ALA A 63 24.41 -12.89 0.59
CA ALA A 63 24.66 -11.79 1.51
C ALA A 63 23.33 -11.20 2.00
N LEU A 64 23.19 -11.10 3.32
CA LEU A 64 22.16 -10.31 3.97
C LEU A 64 22.82 -9.06 4.56
N TYR A 65 22.29 -7.89 4.24
CA TYR A 65 22.76 -6.61 4.72
C TYR A 65 21.66 -5.95 5.54
N HIS A 66 21.92 -5.78 6.84
CA HIS A 66 21.05 -5.06 7.75
C HIS A 66 21.20 -3.56 7.55
N ASN A 67 20.09 -2.84 7.43
CA ASN A 67 20.08 -1.40 7.27
C ASN A 67 20.14 -0.70 8.64
N ASN A 68 21.21 0.05 8.89
CA ASN A 68 21.43 0.68 10.20
C ASN A 68 20.54 1.94 10.42
N GLY A 69 19.79 2.37 9.41
CA GLY A 69 18.90 3.54 9.46
C GLY A 69 19.58 4.90 9.28
N ASP A 70 20.91 4.92 9.11
CA ASP A 70 21.73 6.11 8.93
C ASP A 70 22.34 6.21 7.51
N GLY A 71 21.81 5.42 6.57
CA GLY A 71 22.33 5.32 5.20
C GLY A 71 23.50 4.33 5.05
N THR A 72 23.90 3.66 6.12
CA THR A 72 24.90 2.58 6.09
C THR A 72 24.26 1.19 6.26
N PHE A 73 25.00 0.16 5.88
CA PHE A 73 24.57 -1.23 5.99
C PHE A 73 25.62 -2.08 6.70
N THR A 74 25.16 -3.00 7.54
CA THR A 74 25.99 -4.00 8.21
C THR A 74 25.77 -5.35 7.56
N LYS A 75 26.84 -5.98 7.06
CA LYS A 75 26.75 -7.35 6.55
C LYS A 75 26.52 -8.33 7.70
N VAL A 76 25.43 -9.09 7.63
CA VAL A 76 25.15 -10.18 8.55
C VAL A 76 26.07 -11.35 8.19
N THR A 77 26.89 -11.81 9.15
CA THR A 77 27.87 -12.90 8.93
C THR A 77 27.44 -14.24 9.53
N THR A 78 26.36 -14.26 10.29
CA THR A 78 25.86 -15.43 11.02
C THR A 78 24.47 -15.85 10.55
N GLY A 79 24.13 -17.12 10.73
CA GLY A 79 22.85 -17.68 10.29
C GLY A 79 22.88 -18.20 8.85
N SER A 80 21.99 -19.16 8.57
CA SER A 80 21.97 -19.90 7.30
C SER A 80 21.72 -19.03 6.06
N PRO A 81 20.77 -18.05 6.06
CA PRO A 81 20.53 -17.22 4.88
C PRO A 81 21.77 -16.50 4.34
N ALA A 82 22.65 -16.04 5.24
CA ALA A 82 23.88 -15.32 4.89
C ALA A 82 25.09 -16.24 4.63
N ASN A 83 24.93 -17.55 4.82
CA ASN A 83 26.02 -18.52 4.73
C ASN A 83 25.79 -19.65 3.73
N ASP A 84 24.56 -19.82 3.25
CA ASP A 84 24.22 -20.68 2.12
C ASP A 84 24.51 -19.97 0.80
N GLY A 85 24.61 -20.71 -0.31
CA GLY A 85 25.01 -20.18 -1.62
C GLY A 85 24.59 -21.06 -2.78
N ASN A 86 25.14 -20.77 -3.97
CA ASN A 86 24.67 -21.33 -5.25
C ASN A 86 23.18 -21.08 -5.52
N SER A 87 22.78 -19.83 -5.30
CA SER A 87 21.41 -19.37 -5.39
C SER A 87 21.18 -18.54 -6.65
N PHE A 88 19.97 -18.63 -7.20
CA PHE A 88 19.58 -17.95 -8.44
C PHE A 88 18.45 -16.94 -8.24
N GLY A 89 17.57 -17.17 -7.27
CA GLY A 89 16.44 -16.28 -7.02
C GLY A 89 16.07 -16.27 -5.54
N CYS A 90 15.45 -15.18 -5.11
CA CYS A 90 14.96 -15.02 -3.75
C CYS A 90 13.65 -14.24 -3.73
N SER A 91 12.80 -14.51 -2.75
CA SER A 91 11.61 -13.70 -2.48
C SER A 91 11.31 -13.67 -0.98
N TRP A 92 10.91 -12.49 -0.51
CA TRP A 92 10.38 -12.28 0.83
C TRP A 92 8.87 -12.52 0.86
N GLY A 93 8.41 -13.23 1.90
CA GLY A 93 7.00 -13.40 2.20
C GLY A 93 6.84 -14.02 3.58
N ASP A 94 5.88 -13.55 4.34
CA ASP A 94 5.48 -14.13 5.63
C ASP A 94 4.45 -15.24 5.34
N PHE A 95 4.93 -16.50 5.35
CA PHE A 95 4.16 -17.66 4.84
C PHE A 95 3.27 -18.30 5.90
N ASP A 96 3.63 -18.16 7.17
CA ASP A 96 2.87 -18.69 8.30
C ASP A 96 1.97 -17.65 8.97
N ASN A 97 2.01 -16.40 8.48
CA ASN A 97 1.23 -15.26 8.94
C ASN A 97 1.55 -14.84 10.39
N ASP A 98 2.80 -14.95 10.80
CA ASP A 98 3.26 -14.49 12.12
C ASP A 98 3.70 -13.01 12.14
N GLY A 99 3.77 -12.39 10.96
CA GLY A 99 4.12 -10.99 10.77
C GLY A 99 5.61 -10.71 10.61
N PHE A 100 6.45 -11.75 10.51
CA PHE A 100 7.86 -11.63 10.20
C PHE A 100 8.12 -12.16 8.80
N LEU A 101 8.87 -11.40 7.99
CA LEU A 101 9.15 -11.83 6.62
C LEU A 101 10.06 -13.06 6.63
N ASP A 102 9.59 -14.14 6.03
CA ASP A 102 10.38 -15.32 5.71
C ASP A 102 11.05 -15.17 4.34
N LEU A 103 12.09 -15.95 4.12
CA LEU A 103 12.88 -15.89 2.90
C LEU A 103 12.83 -17.22 2.16
N PHE A 104 12.32 -17.20 0.94
CA PHE A 104 12.48 -18.31 0.01
C PHE A 104 13.68 -18.05 -0.91
N VAL A 105 14.55 -19.05 -1.06
CA VAL A 105 15.73 -19.01 -1.93
C VAL A 105 15.72 -20.22 -2.87
N ALA A 106 15.73 -19.92 -4.17
CA ALA A 106 15.80 -20.90 -5.24
C ALA A 106 17.27 -21.15 -5.61
N ASN A 107 17.66 -22.42 -5.62
CA ASN A 107 19.03 -22.88 -5.91
C ASN A 107 19.07 -23.69 -7.21
N GLY A 108 20.29 -24.07 -7.63
CA GLY A 108 20.49 -25.00 -8.75
C GLY A 108 20.85 -24.34 -10.07
N TYR A 109 21.65 -23.27 -10.05
CA TYR A 109 22.23 -22.74 -11.28
C TYR A 109 23.35 -23.66 -11.80
N GLY A 110 23.32 -23.98 -13.09
CA GLY A 110 24.48 -24.45 -13.83
C GLY A 110 24.82 -25.94 -13.78
N VAL A 111 24.88 -26.60 -12.61
CA VAL A 111 25.23 -28.03 -12.53
C VAL A 111 24.80 -28.64 -11.20
N SER A 112 24.07 -29.77 -11.25
CA SER A 112 23.49 -30.57 -10.14
C SER A 112 22.23 -30.03 -9.47
N ALA A 113 21.25 -30.93 -9.24
CA ALA A 113 20.03 -30.61 -8.51
C ALA A 113 20.39 -30.23 -7.07
N GLN A 114 19.89 -29.09 -6.62
CA GLN A 114 20.09 -28.60 -5.26
C GLN A 114 18.74 -28.36 -4.59
N ASN A 115 18.71 -28.50 -3.27
CA ASN A 115 17.53 -28.19 -2.49
C ASN A 115 17.31 -26.68 -2.50
N ASN A 116 16.07 -26.26 -2.75
CA ASN A 116 15.63 -24.90 -2.42
C ASN A 116 15.51 -24.77 -0.90
N PHE A 117 15.61 -23.53 -0.42
CA PHE A 117 15.48 -23.25 1.01
C PHE A 117 14.30 -22.31 1.26
N LEU A 118 13.52 -22.63 2.29
CA LEU A 118 12.58 -21.72 2.92
C LEU A 118 13.09 -21.45 4.34
N TYR A 119 13.58 -20.25 4.58
CA TYR A 119 14.04 -19.82 5.89
C TYR A 119 12.89 -19.18 6.64
N ARG A 120 12.44 -19.86 7.69
CA ARG A 120 11.46 -19.29 8.62
C ARG A 120 12.14 -18.27 9.53
N ASN A 121 11.55 -17.09 9.62
CA ASN A 121 11.94 -16.06 10.55
C ASN A 121 11.22 -16.30 11.88
N ASN A 122 11.97 -16.57 12.96
CA ASN A 122 11.37 -16.84 14.27
C ASN A 122 10.90 -15.57 15.01
N GLY A 123 11.05 -14.42 14.36
CA GLY A 123 10.55 -13.14 14.84
C GLY A 123 11.30 -12.54 16.03
N ASN A 124 10.77 -11.42 16.49
CA ASN A 124 11.24 -10.66 17.64
C ASN A 124 10.07 -9.90 18.29
N SER A 125 10.33 -8.91 19.16
CA SER A 125 9.26 -8.16 19.83
C SER A 125 8.68 -7.00 19.02
N ASN A 126 9.29 -6.63 17.89
CA ASN A 126 8.93 -5.44 17.13
C ASN A 126 7.51 -5.52 16.57
N ALA A 127 6.89 -4.35 16.47
CA ALA A 127 5.59 -4.12 15.87
C ALA A 127 5.68 -4.17 14.34
N TRP A 128 4.56 -4.50 13.71
CA TRP A 128 4.44 -4.57 12.27
C TRP A 128 3.00 -4.28 11.83
N LEU A 129 2.79 -3.93 10.57
CA LEU A 129 1.47 -3.82 9.96
C LEU A 129 1.51 -4.42 8.56
N LYS A 130 0.55 -5.30 8.24
CA LYS A 130 0.38 -5.84 6.88
C LYS A 130 -0.94 -5.37 6.31
N VAL A 131 -0.89 -4.69 5.16
CA VAL A 131 -2.06 -4.11 4.52
C VAL A 131 -2.36 -4.80 3.19
N LYS A 132 -3.55 -5.40 3.09
CA LYS A 132 -4.13 -5.94 1.86
C LYS A 132 -5.07 -4.90 1.26
N LEU A 133 -4.92 -4.60 -0.02
CA LEU A 133 -5.84 -3.73 -0.73
C LEU A 133 -6.86 -4.52 -1.55
N VAL A 134 -8.08 -4.00 -1.62
CA VAL A 134 -9.18 -4.52 -2.40
C VAL A 134 -9.80 -3.38 -3.20
N GLY A 135 -9.45 -3.29 -4.49
CA GLY A 135 -10.01 -2.29 -5.38
C GLY A 135 -11.49 -2.56 -5.71
N THR A 136 -12.26 -1.48 -5.84
CA THR A 136 -13.69 -1.51 -6.22
C THR A 136 -13.97 -0.63 -7.43
N GLN A 137 -13.17 0.44 -7.62
CA GLN A 137 -13.18 1.28 -8.81
C GLN A 137 -11.93 1.03 -9.65
N SER A 138 -10.79 0.89 -8.98
CA SER A 138 -9.50 0.50 -9.52
C SER A 138 -9.43 -1.02 -9.78
N ASN A 139 -8.28 -1.53 -10.23
CA ASN A 139 -8.09 -2.97 -10.37
C ASN A 139 -8.23 -3.67 -8.99
N ARG A 140 -8.77 -4.89 -8.98
CA ARG A 140 -9.16 -5.60 -7.76
C ARG A 140 -8.01 -5.80 -6.77
N SER A 141 -6.79 -5.97 -7.27
CA SER A 141 -5.57 -6.16 -6.47
C SER A 141 -4.97 -4.85 -5.94
N GLY A 142 -5.52 -3.69 -6.31
CA GLY A 142 -4.99 -2.39 -5.89
C GLY A 142 -3.62 -2.03 -6.48
N ILE A 143 -3.18 -2.70 -7.56
CA ILE A 143 -1.89 -2.44 -8.21
C ILE A 143 -1.82 -0.97 -8.64
N GLY A 144 -0.72 -0.30 -8.30
CA GLY A 144 -0.50 1.13 -8.50
C GLY A 144 -0.84 1.99 -7.29
N ALA A 145 -1.56 1.46 -6.29
CA ALA A 145 -1.87 2.19 -5.07
C ALA A 145 -0.61 2.47 -4.24
N LYS A 146 -0.60 3.59 -3.53
CA LYS A 146 0.47 3.97 -2.58
C LYS A 146 -0.09 3.99 -1.17
N ILE A 147 0.57 3.28 -0.27
CA ILE A 147 0.23 3.22 1.14
C ILE A 147 1.34 3.94 1.90
N ARG A 148 0.96 4.96 2.67
CA ARG A 148 1.84 5.72 3.56
C ARG A 148 1.45 5.43 5.00
N VAL A 149 2.45 5.09 5.80
CA VAL A 149 2.30 4.85 7.24
C VAL A 149 3.18 5.85 7.97
N THR A 150 2.59 6.62 8.87
CA THR A 150 3.32 7.47 9.82
C THR A 150 3.15 6.87 11.22
N ALA A 151 4.26 6.64 11.91
CA ALA A 151 4.28 6.13 13.27
C ALA A 151 5.50 6.65 14.04
N LYS A 152 5.42 6.69 15.36
CA LYS A 152 6.59 6.96 16.21
C LYS A 152 7.42 5.69 16.40
N ILE A 153 8.64 5.68 15.87
CA ILE A 153 9.61 4.59 15.99
C ILE A 153 10.87 5.15 16.66
N ARG A 154 11.30 4.54 17.76
CA ARG A 154 12.43 4.98 18.61
C ARG A 154 12.31 6.46 18.99
N GLY A 155 11.09 6.88 19.30
CA GLY A 155 10.76 8.28 19.66
C GLY A 155 10.64 9.26 18.48
N ASN A 156 10.96 8.86 17.25
CA ASN A 156 10.93 9.72 16.07
C ASN A 156 9.70 9.44 15.20
N SER A 157 9.10 10.50 14.64
CA SER A 157 8.02 10.34 13.65
C SER A 157 8.61 9.87 12.33
N THR A 158 8.30 8.63 11.95
CA THR A 158 8.81 7.98 10.74
C THR A 158 7.70 7.80 9.72
N LEU A 159 7.94 8.22 8.48
CA LEU A 159 7.07 8.01 7.33
C LEU A 159 7.62 6.86 6.47
N GLN A 160 6.83 5.83 6.28
CA GLN A 160 7.11 4.74 5.34
C GLN A 160 6.14 4.75 4.17
N LEU A 161 6.62 4.36 2.99
CA LEU A 161 5.82 4.22 1.77
C LEU A 161 5.98 2.80 1.21
N ARG A 162 4.87 2.19 0.82
CA ARG A 162 4.84 1.01 -0.05
C ARG A 162 3.92 1.28 -1.23
N GLN A 163 4.36 0.93 -2.43
CA GLN A 163 3.50 0.90 -3.61
C GLN A 163 3.12 -0.55 -3.89
N ILE A 164 1.84 -0.81 -4.15
CA ILE A 164 1.41 -2.14 -4.58
C ILE A 164 1.81 -2.31 -6.03
N SER A 165 2.67 -3.27 -6.32
CA SER A 165 3.17 -3.55 -7.67
C SER A 165 3.14 -5.03 -7.99
N GLY A 166 2.84 -5.36 -9.25
CA GLY A 166 3.20 -6.65 -9.84
C GLY A 166 4.69 -6.66 -10.23
N GLY A 167 5.36 -7.80 -10.12
CA GLY A 167 6.77 -7.97 -10.55
C GLY A 167 6.91 -8.98 -11.69
N THR A 168 8.08 -9.00 -12.33
CA THR A 168 8.49 -10.03 -13.29
C THR A 168 9.74 -10.75 -12.76
N GLY A 169 9.82 -12.08 -12.89
CA GLY A 169 11.01 -12.88 -12.55
C GLY A 169 11.19 -13.27 -11.07
N GLY A 170 10.42 -12.67 -10.15
CA GLY A 170 10.34 -13.00 -8.72
C GLY A 170 9.50 -11.93 -8.01
N GLN A 171 8.52 -12.33 -7.20
CA GLN A 171 7.59 -11.37 -6.61
C GLN A 171 7.42 -11.61 -5.12
N SER A 172 7.63 -10.55 -4.33
CA SER A 172 7.15 -10.50 -2.95
C SER A 172 5.63 -10.36 -2.92
N THR A 173 5.04 -10.71 -1.79
CA THR A 173 3.58 -10.64 -1.60
C THR A 173 2.99 -9.26 -1.99
N LEU A 174 1.75 -9.26 -2.49
CA LEU A 174 0.97 -8.02 -2.70
C LEU A 174 0.50 -7.37 -1.39
N LEU A 175 0.75 -8.01 -0.25
CA LEU A 175 0.55 -7.42 1.07
C LEU A 175 1.65 -6.39 1.32
N ALA A 176 1.28 -5.13 1.51
CA ALA A 176 2.25 -4.14 1.93
C ALA A 176 2.66 -4.40 3.38
N HIS A 177 3.94 -4.65 3.57
CA HIS A 177 4.55 -4.89 4.87
C HIS A 177 5.25 -3.63 5.38
N PHE A 178 5.02 -3.31 6.65
CA PHE A 178 5.67 -2.24 7.39
C PHE A 178 6.20 -2.83 8.70
N GLY A 179 7.51 -2.84 8.90
CA GLY A 179 8.10 -2.99 10.23
C GLY A 179 7.98 -1.66 10.97
N LEU A 180 7.64 -1.71 12.25
CA LEU A 180 7.28 -0.53 13.03
C LEU A 180 8.10 -0.43 14.34
N GLY A 181 9.10 -1.28 14.53
CA GLY A 181 10.00 -1.25 15.68
C GLY A 181 9.22 -1.32 17.00
N ASP A 182 9.42 -0.32 17.86
CA ASP A 182 8.77 -0.18 19.16
C ASP A 182 7.43 0.58 19.13
N ALA A 183 6.90 0.92 17.95
CA ALA A 183 5.66 1.67 17.84
C ALA A 183 4.46 0.91 18.47
N THR A 184 3.63 1.65 19.20
CA THR A 184 2.40 1.12 19.83
C THR A 184 1.17 1.21 18.94
N ASN A 185 1.19 2.10 17.95
CA ASN A 185 0.11 2.42 17.04
C ASN A 185 0.71 3.05 15.76
N VAL A 186 -0.07 3.04 14.69
CA VAL A 186 0.17 3.85 13.49
C VAL A 186 -0.67 5.13 13.62
N ASP A 187 0.01 6.27 13.67
CA ASP A 187 -0.62 7.59 13.83
C ASP A 187 -1.49 7.92 12.60
N ILE A 188 -0.96 7.66 11.39
CA ILE A 188 -1.66 7.89 10.13
C ILE A 188 -1.38 6.75 9.15
N LEU A 189 -2.44 6.07 8.70
CA LEU A 189 -2.43 5.18 7.54
C LEU A 189 -3.18 5.86 6.39
N ARG A 190 -2.46 6.24 5.33
CA ARG A 190 -3.01 6.94 4.16
C ARG A 190 -2.83 6.10 2.90
N ILE A 191 -3.92 5.87 2.18
CA ILE A 191 -3.96 5.09 0.94
C ILE A 191 -4.36 6.00 -0.22
N GLU A 192 -3.48 6.11 -1.21
CA GLU A 192 -3.75 6.76 -2.49
C GLU A 192 -4.03 5.67 -3.53
N TRP A 193 -5.29 5.57 -3.95
CA TRP A 193 -5.75 4.58 -4.92
C TRP A 193 -5.48 5.02 -6.36
N PRO A 194 -5.33 4.08 -7.33
CA PRO A 194 -5.19 4.40 -8.74
C PRO A 194 -6.35 5.22 -9.32
N SER A 195 -7.55 5.12 -8.75
CA SER A 195 -8.72 5.95 -9.10
C SER A 195 -8.56 7.44 -8.77
N GLY A 196 -7.50 7.82 -8.05
CA GLY A 196 -7.30 9.15 -7.48
C GLY A 196 -7.95 9.33 -6.10
N THR A 197 -8.68 8.31 -5.61
CA THR A 197 -9.28 8.33 -4.28
C THR A 197 -8.21 8.29 -3.19
N VAL A 198 -8.40 9.09 -2.13
CA VAL A 198 -7.54 9.05 -0.93
C VAL A 198 -8.39 8.67 0.29
N GLN A 199 -7.96 7.60 0.97
CA GLN A 199 -8.47 7.16 2.27
C GLN A 199 -7.41 7.39 3.34
N GLU A 200 -7.83 7.80 4.53
CA GLU A 200 -6.95 8.05 5.66
C GLU A 200 -7.59 7.52 6.93
N PHE A 201 -6.77 6.88 7.76
CA PHE A 201 -7.15 6.31 9.05
C PHE A 201 -6.13 6.78 10.10
N HIS A 202 -6.60 6.93 11.32
CA HIS A 202 -5.79 7.39 12.46
C HIS A 202 -5.79 6.36 13.58
N GLU A 203 -4.74 6.36 14.39
CA GLU A 203 -4.62 5.51 15.58
C GLU A 203 -4.86 4.02 15.28
N VAL A 204 -4.30 3.54 14.16
CA VAL A 204 -4.48 2.16 13.72
C VAL A 204 -3.60 1.25 14.60
N PRO A 205 -4.15 0.19 15.22
CA PRO A 205 -3.35 -0.73 16.03
C PRO A 205 -2.25 -1.41 15.22
N VAL A 206 -1.15 -1.79 15.87
CA VAL A 206 -0.07 -2.58 15.27
C VAL A 206 -0.31 -4.09 15.44
N LYS A 207 0.58 -4.90 14.85
CA LYS A 207 0.61 -6.37 14.90
C LYS A 207 -0.68 -7.00 14.39
N GLN A 208 -1.14 -6.51 13.24
CA GLN A 208 -2.35 -7.00 12.61
C GLN A 208 -2.27 -7.05 11.08
N PHE A 209 -3.09 -7.94 10.53
CA PHE A 209 -3.43 -7.98 9.13
C PHE A 209 -4.65 -7.11 8.89
N LEU A 210 -4.52 -6.15 8.00
CA LEU A 210 -5.55 -5.16 7.73
C LEU A 210 -5.97 -5.22 6.27
N THR A 211 -7.24 -5.51 6.01
CA THR A 211 -7.80 -5.47 4.66
C THR A 211 -8.52 -4.15 4.45
N MET A 212 -8.14 -3.44 3.39
CA MET A 212 -8.63 -2.11 3.05
C MET A 212 -9.36 -2.16 1.71
N THR A 213 -10.64 -1.82 1.73
CA THR A 213 -11.49 -1.78 0.53
C THR A 213 -11.57 -0.36 0.02
N GLU A 214 -11.28 -0.17 -1.27
CA GLU A 214 -11.43 1.11 -1.96
C GLU A 214 -12.90 1.56 -1.84
N PRO A 215 -13.17 2.81 -1.45
CA PRO A 215 -14.54 3.25 -1.24
C PRO A 215 -15.20 3.50 -2.59
N PRO A 216 -16.54 3.47 -2.65
CA PRO A 216 -17.25 3.87 -3.87
C PRO A 216 -17.01 5.35 -4.18
N ARG A 217 -17.26 5.73 -5.43
CA ARG A 217 -17.34 7.13 -5.86
C ARG A 217 -18.77 7.46 -6.19
N LEU A 218 -19.27 8.52 -5.57
CA LEU A 218 -20.57 9.11 -5.86
C LEU A 218 -20.35 10.46 -6.55
N GLN A 219 -20.99 10.67 -7.71
CA GLN A 219 -20.88 11.91 -8.50
C GLN A 219 -22.26 12.39 -8.91
N ALA A 220 -22.48 13.70 -8.91
CA ALA A 220 -23.64 14.27 -9.56
C ALA A 220 -23.40 14.35 -11.08
N GLU A 221 -24.38 13.94 -11.87
CA GLU A 221 -24.47 14.25 -13.29
C GLU A 221 -24.86 15.71 -13.52
N ALA A 222 -24.74 16.16 -14.76
CA ALA A 222 -25.19 17.49 -15.14
C ALA A 222 -26.67 17.69 -14.78
N LEU A 223 -27.02 18.92 -14.40
CA LEU A 223 -28.42 19.30 -14.20
C LEU A 223 -29.18 19.12 -15.52
N SER A 224 -30.28 18.40 -15.45
CA SER A 224 -31.30 18.35 -16.49
C SER A 224 -31.92 19.75 -16.66
N SER A 225 -32.55 19.97 -17.81
CA SER A 225 -33.21 21.25 -18.12
C SER A 225 -34.34 21.64 -17.17
N ASP A 226 -34.86 20.68 -16.40
CA ASP A 226 -35.89 20.87 -15.36
C ASP A 226 -35.30 21.13 -13.96
N GLY A 227 -33.98 21.24 -13.84
CA GLY A 227 -33.27 21.47 -12.57
C GLY A 227 -33.06 20.22 -11.73
N SER A 228 -33.45 19.03 -12.21
CA SER A 228 -33.11 17.76 -11.58
C SER A 228 -31.64 17.40 -11.82
N PHE A 229 -31.03 16.65 -10.90
CA PHE A 229 -29.74 15.98 -11.13
C PHE A 229 -29.85 14.52 -10.74
N HIS A 230 -28.99 13.70 -11.33
CA HIS A 230 -28.86 12.30 -10.98
C HIS A 230 -27.52 12.06 -10.30
N LEU A 231 -27.48 11.07 -9.40
CA LEU A 231 -26.24 10.64 -8.79
C LEU A 231 -25.77 9.35 -9.47
N LEU A 232 -24.53 9.31 -9.91
CA LEU A 232 -23.84 8.11 -10.39
C LEU A 232 -22.99 7.54 -9.26
N LEU A 233 -23.23 6.27 -8.96
CA LEU A 233 -22.38 5.46 -8.09
C LEU A 233 -21.46 4.59 -8.95
N THR A 234 -20.16 4.70 -8.74
CA THR A 234 -19.15 3.78 -9.28
C THR A 234 -18.52 3.00 -8.13
N GLY A 235 -18.49 1.67 -8.25
CA GLY A 235 -17.93 0.80 -7.22
C GLY A 235 -17.91 -0.67 -7.66
N GLY A 236 -17.60 -1.55 -6.71
CA GLY A 236 -17.58 -2.99 -6.92
C GLY A 236 -18.98 -3.53 -7.24
N VAL A 237 -19.05 -4.47 -8.19
CA VAL A 237 -20.28 -5.19 -8.55
C VAL A 237 -20.61 -6.21 -7.46
N GLY A 238 -21.89 -6.31 -7.08
CA GLY A 238 -22.38 -7.17 -6.01
C GLY A 238 -22.22 -6.59 -4.60
N PHE A 239 -21.53 -5.45 -4.46
CA PHE A 239 -21.37 -4.77 -3.18
C PHE A 239 -22.63 -3.99 -2.82
N ARG A 240 -22.93 -3.96 -1.53
CA ARG A 240 -24.00 -3.15 -0.96
C ARG A 240 -23.45 -1.81 -0.51
N TYR A 241 -24.15 -0.74 -0.86
CA TYR A 241 -23.78 0.62 -0.50
C TYR A 241 -24.94 1.32 0.20
N GLU A 242 -24.65 1.97 1.31
CA GLU A 242 -25.56 2.92 1.95
C GLU A 242 -25.24 4.33 1.44
N ILE A 243 -26.25 4.99 0.89
CA ILE A 243 -26.18 6.40 0.54
C ILE A 243 -26.67 7.17 1.76
N GLN A 244 -25.84 8.11 2.20
CA GLN A 244 -26.14 8.99 3.32
C GLN A 244 -26.22 10.43 2.84
N THR A 245 -27.04 11.22 3.52
CA THR A 245 -27.22 12.64 3.25
C THR A 245 -26.85 13.48 4.46
N SER A 246 -26.47 14.73 4.21
CA SER A 246 -26.18 15.71 5.25
C SER A 246 -26.56 17.11 4.80
N SER A 247 -26.93 17.96 5.77
CA SER A 247 -27.15 19.39 5.57
C SER A 247 -25.95 20.25 6.02
N ASP A 248 -25.02 19.70 6.80
CA ASP A 248 -23.96 20.47 7.48
C ASP A 248 -22.57 19.81 7.46
N LEU A 249 -22.43 18.66 6.81
CA LEU A 249 -21.25 17.79 6.76
C LEU A 249 -20.82 17.16 8.09
N LYS A 250 -21.45 17.53 9.21
CA LYS A 250 -21.14 17.03 10.56
C LYS A 250 -21.99 15.83 10.89
N LYS A 251 -23.29 15.88 10.57
CA LYS A 251 -24.23 14.79 10.81
C LYS A 251 -24.67 14.17 9.50
N TRP A 252 -24.49 12.87 9.39
CA TRP A 252 -24.89 12.07 8.23
C TRP A 252 -26.04 11.15 8.63
N MET A 253 -27.08 11.11 7.80
CA MET A 253 -28.25 10.25 8.00
C MET A 253 -28.34 9.25 6.85
N PRO A 254 -28.67 7.98 7.11
CA PRO A 254 -29.01 7.02 6.07
C PRO A 254 -30.17 7.55 5.22
N TRP A 255 -30.02 7.51 3.89
CA TRP A 255 -31.07 7.88 2.95
C TRP A 255 -31.62 6.65 2.25
N MET A 256 -30.75 5.80 1.72
CA MET A 256 -31.14 4.54 1.10
C MET A 256 -29.98 3.55 1.04
N THR A 257 -30.30 2.30 0.78
CA THR A 257 -29.30 1.26 0.52
C THR A 257 -29.57 0.61 -0.83
N LEU A 258 -28.52 0.32 -1.57
CA LEU A 258 -28.61 -0.28 -2.89
C LEU A 258 -27.46 -1.27 -3.12
N THR A 259 -27.73 -2.31 -3.90
CA THR A 259 -26.70 -3.26 -4.33
C THR A 259 -26.26 -2.86 -5.74
N ASN A 260 -24.96 -2.65 -5.92
CA ASN A 260 -24.45 -2.25 -7.21
C ASN A 260 -24.41 -3.44 -8.17
N THR A 261 -25.33 -3.45 -9.14
CA THR A 261 -25.47 -4.56 -10.11
C THR A 261 -24.56 -4.39 -11.33
N ASN A 262 -24.03 -3.20 -11.56
CA ASN A 262 -23.12 -2.86 -12.65
C ASN A 262 -21.88 -2.14 -12.09
N ARG A 263 -20.85 -1.86 -12.90
CA ARG A 263 -19.69 -1.11 -12.38
C ARG A 263 -20.04 0.34 -12.01
N THR A 264 -20.92 0.94 -12.82
CA THR A 264 -21.50 2.26 -12.58
C THR A 264 -23.01 2.13 -12.67
N MET A 265 -23.73 2.74 -11.73
CA MET A 265 -25.19 2.79 -11.73
C MET A 265 -25.72 4.16 -11.33
N THR A 266 -26.86 4.52 -11.87
CA THR A 266 -27.63 5.67 -11.40
C THR A 266 -28.28 5.32 -10.06
N VAL A 267 -28.13 6.21 -9.08
CA VAL A 267 -28.84 6.14 -7.81
C VAL A 267 -30.25 6.70 -8.04
N PRO A 268 -31.30 5.89 -7.86
CA PRO A 268 -32.66 6.33 -8.12
C PRO A 268 -33.09 7.37 -7.07
N ASP A 269 -33.41 8.58 -7.52
CA ASP A 269 -34.02 9.63 -6.69
C ASP A 269 -35.51 9.74 -7.05
N PRO A 270 -36.43 9.43 -6.12
CA PRO A 270 -37.86 9.53 -6.36
C PRO A 270 -38.40 10.97 -6.46
N ALA A 271 -37.61 12.00 -6.09
CA ALA A 271 -38.04 13.40 -6.10
C ALA A 271 -36.91 14.38 -6.49
N PRO A 272 -36.31 14.27 -7.69
CA PRO A 272 -35.04 14.92 -8.01
C PRO A 272 -35.13 16.44 -8.19
N THR A 273 -36.33 17.00 -8.26
CA THR A 273 -36.59 18.46 -8.31
C THR A 273 -36.74 19.10 -6.92
N LYS A 274 -36.85 18.29 -5.87
CA LYS A 274 -36.79 18.72 -4.48
C LYS A 274 -35.51 18.11 -3.93
N SER A 275 -34.39 18.83 -3.95
CA SER A 275 -33.20 18.35 -3.26
C SER A 275 -33.25 18.87 -1.81
N PRO A 276 -33.82 18.13 -0.83
CA PRO A 276 -33.85 18.58 0.56
C PRO A 276 -32.46 18.53 1.23
N HIS A 277 -31.43 18.04 0.53
CA HIS A 277 -30.14 17.71 1.11
C HIS A 277 -29.00 18.35 0.32
N GLN A 278 -28.07 18.99 1.04
CA GLN A 278 -26.96 19.73 0.42
C GLN A 278 -25.78 18.82 0.06
N PHE A 279 -25.64 17.69 0.76
CA PHE A 279 -24.50 16.79 0.64
C PHE A 279 -24.94 15.33 0.62
N TYR A 280 -24.24 14.54 -0.20
CA TYR A 280 -24.45 13.11 -0.39
C TYR A 280 -23.12 12.38 -0.30
N ARG A 281 -23.11 11.17 0.27
CA ARG A 281 -21.97 10.25 0.21
C ARG A 281 -22.45 8.82 0.11
N ALA A 282 -21.62 7.97 -0.49
CA ALA A 282 -21.81 6.53 -0.47
C ALA A 282 -20.79 5.90 0.48
N ILE A 283 -21.24 4.96 1.31
CA ILE A 283 -20.39 4.10 2.12
C ILE A 283 -20.62 2.65 1.67
N GLY A 284 -19.53 1.90 1.51
CA GLY A 284 -19.60 0.48 1.16
C GLY A 284 -19.42 -0.38 2.40
N GLU A 285 -20.16 -1.50 2.44
CA GLU A 285 -19.89 -2.62 3.34
C GLU A 285 -18.70 -3.47 2.85
#